data_AF-A0A7C8Z1C8-F1
#
_entry.id   AF-A0A7C8Z1C8-F1
#
_cell.length_a   1.000
_cell.length_b   1.000
_cell.length_c   1.000
_cell.angle_alpha   90.00
_cell.angle_beta   90.00
_cell.angle_gamma   90.00
#
_symmetry.space_group_name_H-M   'P 1'
#
loop_
_entity.id
_entity.type
_entity.pdbx_description
1 polymer ?
#
loop_
_entity_poly.entity_id
_entity_poly.type
_entity_poly.pdbx_seq_one_letter_code
_entity_poly.pdbx_strand_id
1 'polypeptide(L)'
;LFTGSETTSVLLEVSEVKGEDVICRVKNSATLSGPLYTLHVSQIRIDSPTLTDKDKEVISTWGVRNNIDILSLAHTRCAEDVRQARDFLSKLGDLKQTHIFAKIENTEGLTHFDEILLEADGIILSRGTLGIDLPPEKVFLFQKAAIYKCNMAGKPAVVTRVVDSMTDNLRPTRA
;
A
#
# COMPACT_ATOMS: atom_id res chain seq x y z
N LEU A 1 8.36 -17.24 -0.10
CA LEU A 1 9.28 -16.10 -0.29
C LEU A 1 8.63 -14.71 -0.16
N PHE A 2 7.40 -14.49 -0.61
CA PHE A 2 6.79 -13.14 -0.70
C PHE A 2 6.29 -12.48 0.60
N THR A 3 5.96 -13.25 1.64
CA THR A 3 5.32 -12.74 2.87
C THR A 3 6.13 -12.96 4.16
N GLY A 4 7.35 -13.49 4.05
CA GLY A 4 8.17 -13.85 5.22
C GLY A 4 7.67 -15.05 6.03
N SER A 5 6.51 -15.63 5.68
CA SER A 5 5.99 -16.87 6.27
C SER A 5 5.75 -17.88 5.15
N GLU A 6 6.73 -18.77 4.92
CA GLU A 6 6.70 -19.72 3.80
C GLU A 6 5.56 -20.74 3.88
N THR A 7 4.93 -20.89 5.06
CA THR A 7 3.94 -21.93 5.31
C THR A 7 2.50 -21.44 5.35
N THR A 8 2.23 -20.13 5.27
CA THR A 8 0.87 -19.57 5.47
C THR A 8 0.31 -18.80 4.27
N SER A 9 1.03 -18.72 3.15
CA SER A 9 0.61 -17.97 1.96
C SER A 9 0.67 -18.86 0.71
N VAL A 10 -0.35 -18.77 -0.15
CA VAL A 10 -0.44 -19.53 -1.42
C VAL A 10 -0.25 -18.60 -2.61
N LEU A 11 0.62 -19.01 -3.54
CA LEU A 11 0.81 -18.41 -4.86
C LEU A 11 -0.03 -19.18 -5.87
N LEU A 12 -0.90 -18.45 -6.57
CA LEU A 12 -1.81 -18.96 -7.58
C LEU A 12 -1.42 -18.40 -8.96
N GLU A 13 -1.30 -19.28 -9.95
CA GLU A 13 -1.15 -18.91 -11.35
C GLU A 13 -2.48 -19.15 -12.07
N VAL A 14 -3.05 -18.10 -12.67
CA VAL A 14 -4.31 -18.22 -13.42
C VAL A 14 -4.09 -19.12 -14.64
N SER A 15 -4.89 -20.18 -14.76
CA SER A 15 -4.88 -21.09 -15.91
C SER A 15 -6.03 -20.83 -16.89
N GLU A 16 -7.21 -20.48 -16.37
CA GLU A 16 -8.42 -20.29 -17.20
C GLU A 16 -9.44 -19.43 -16.45
N VAL A 17 -10.24 -18.64 -17.17
CA VAL A 17 -11.39 -17.88 -16.63
C VAL A 17 -12.66 -18.44 -17.25
N LYS A 18 -13.62 -18.88 -16.42
CA LYS A 18 -14.91 -19.44 -16.85
C LYS A 18 -16.06 -18.68 -16.19
N GLY A 19 -16.62 -17.71 -16.90
CA GLY A 19 -17.68 -16.86 -16.34
C GLY A 19 -17.16 -16.11 -15.11
N GLU A 20 -17.73 -16.40 -13.94
CA GLU A 20 -17.34 -15.80 -12.66
C GLU A 20 -16.22 -16.58 -11.94
N ASP A 21 -15.86 -17.76 -12.43
CA ASP A 21 -14.83 -18.60 -11.82
C ASP A 21 -13.45 -18.36 -12.43
N VAL A 22 -12.44 -18.24 -11.58
CA VAL A 22 -11.02 -18.19 -11.98
C VAL A 22 -10.35 -19.49 -11.57
N ILE A 23 -9.95 -20.29 -12.55
CA ILE A 23 -9.24 -21.55 -12.32
C ILE A 23 -7.76 -21.24 -12.21
N CYS A 24 -7.16 -21.63 -11.08
CA CYS A 24 -5.76 -21.37 -10.77
C CYS A 24 -4.99 -22.67 -10.49
N ARG A 25 -3.70 -22.67 -10.85
CA ARG A 25 -2.72 -23.67 -10.42
C ARG A 25 -1.97 -23.18 -9.20
N VAL A 26 -1.93 -23.99 -8.15
CA VAL A 26 -1.14 -23.73 -6.94
C VAL A 26 0.35 -23.92 -7.24
N LYS A 27 1.18 -22.93 -6.90
CA LYS A 27 2.63 -22.92 -7.19
C LYS A 27 3.51 -23.25 -5.98
N ASN A 28 2.94 -23.31 -4.78
CA ASN A 28 3.65 -23.70 -3.56
C ASN A 28 2.71 -24.42 -2.58
N SER A 29 3.30 -25.21 -1.67
CA SER A 29 2.57 -25.77 -0.53
C SER A 29 2.43 -24.73 0.58
N ALA A 30 1.25 -24.62 1.17
CA ALA A 30 0.99 -23.82 2.36
C ALA A 30 -0.25 -24.35 3.11
N THR A 31 -0.33 -24.04 4.40
CA THR A 31 -1.50 -24.29 5.24
C THR A 31 -2.26 -22.99 5.40
N LEU A 32 -3.47 -22.94 4.84
CA LEU A 32 -4.38 -21.83 5.02
C LEU A 32 -5.21 -22.07 6.30
N SER A 33 -4.99 -21.23 7.32
CA SER A 33 -5.72 -21.29 8.58
C SER A 33 -6.51 -20.00 8.82
N GLY A 34 -7.78 -20.14 9.18
CA GLY A 34 -8.66 -19.02 9.51
C GLY A 34 -9.83 -18.85 8.54
N PRO A 35 -10.79 -17.97 8.90
CA PRO A 35 -12.01 -17.78 8.11
C PRO A 35 -11.85 -16.74 6.98
N LEU A 36 -10.78 -15.94 7.00
CA LEU A 36 -10.58 -14.79 6.11
C LEU A 36 -9.15 -14.77 5.58
N TYR A 37 -9.02 -14.55 4.27
CA TYR A 37 -7.75 -14.43 3.58
C TYR A 37 -7.72 -13.16 2.74
N THR A 38 -6.56 -12.50 2.71
CA THR A 38 -6.33 -11.37 1.82
C THR A 38 -5.87 -11.90 0.47
N LEU A 39 -6.60 -11.56 -0.59
CA LEU A 39 -6.20 -11.84 -1.96
C LEU A 39 -5.45 -10.63 -2.52
N HIS A 40 -4.26 -10.87 -3.05
CA HIS A 40 -3.52 -9.89 -3.83
C HIS A 40 -3.45 -10.38 -5.27
N VAL A 41 -3.81 -9.51 -6.22
CA VAL A 41 -3.69 -9.80 -7.65
C VAL A 41 -2.64 -8.87 -8.22
N SER A 42 -1.49 -9.43 -8.55
CA SER A 42 -0.35 -8.68 -9.07
C SER A 42 -0.53 -8.30 -10.53
N GLN A 43 0.09 -7.19 -10.95
CA GLN A 43 0.19 -6.74 -12.35
C GLN A 43 -1.14 -6.48 -13.07
N ILE A 44 -2.23 -6.28 -12.32
CA ILE A 44 -3.51 -5.83 -12.86
C ILE A 44 -3.96 -4.54 -12.20
N ARG A 45 -4.63 -3.69 -12.98
CA ARG A 45 -5.35 -2.55 -12.42
C ARG A 45 -6.69 -3.03 -11.88
N ILE A 46 -6.92 -2.78 -10.59
CA ILE A 46 -8.22 -3.00 -9.95
C ILE A 46 -8.93 -1.65 -9.91
N ASP A 47 -10.06 -1.53 -10.61
CA ASP A 47 -10.90 -0.33 -10.62
C ASP A 47 -11.74 -0.24 -9.34
N SER A 48 -11.05 -0.03 -8.22
CA SER A 48 -11.65 0.37 -6.94
C SER A 48 -11.54 1.89 -6.77
N PRO A 49 -12.52 2.54 -6.13
CA PRO A 49 -12.35 3.92 -5.68
C PRO A 49 -11.19 4.02 -4.68
N THR A 50 -10.55 5.19 -4.64
CA THR A 50 -9.44 5.50 -3.72
C THR A 50 -9.85 5.42 -2.25
N LEU A 51 -11.02 5.99 -1.94
CA LEU A 51 -11.65 5.93 -0.63
C LEU A 51 -13.00 5.23 -0.78
N THR A 52 -13.19 4.14 -0.05
CA THR A 52 -14.48 3.46 0.03
C THR A 52 -15.47 4.32 0.83
N ASP A 53 -16.76 3.99 0.73
CA ASP A 53 -17.77 4.67 1.54
C ASP A 53 -17.54 4.46 3.04
N LYS A 54 -16.95 3.32 3.42
CA LYS A 54 -16.58 3.06 4.81
C LYS A 54 -15.43 3.94 5.27
N ASP A 55 -14.41 4.14 4.43
CA ASP A 55 -13.29 5.04 4.73
C ASP A 55 -13.80 6.47 4.94
N LYS A 56 -14.68 6.94 4.04
CA LYS A 56 -15.30 8.28 4.14
C LYS A 56 -16.12 8.42 5.42
N GLU A 57 -16.91 7.41 5.79
CA GLU A 57 -17.70 7.40 7.03
C GLU A 57 -16.77 7.51 8.26
N VAL A 58 -15.72 6.71 8.33
CA VAL A 58 -14.77 6.71 9.45
C VAL A 58 -14.03 8.04 9.55
N ILE A 59 -13.55 8.58 8.44
CA ILE A 59 -12.88 9.89 8.42
C ILE A 59 -13.85 10.99 8.89
N SER A 60 -15.10 10.99 8.41
CA SER A 60 -16.09 12.02 8.75
C SER A 60 -16.56 11.95 10.21
N THR A 61 -16.70 10.73 10.76
CA THR A 61 -17.29 10.54 12.10
C THR A 61 -16.25 10.45 13.21
N TRP A 62 -15.10 9.83 12.94
CA TRP A 62 -14.02 9.65 13.90
C TRP A 62 -12.85 10.58 13.59
N GLY A 63 -12.42 10.67 12.32
CA GLY A 63 -11.28 11.50 11.93
C GLY A 63 -11.46 12.98 12.27
N VAL A 64 -12.64 13.55 11.93
CA VAL A 64 -12.97 14.96 12.23
C VAL A 64 -12.97 15.22 13.74
N ARG A 65 -13.61 14.34 14.53
CA ARG A 65 -13.69 14.50 16.00
C ARG A 65 -12.33 14.48 16.68
N ASN A 66 -11.36 13.79 16.08
CA ASN A 66 -10.01 13.65 16.63
C ASN A 66 -9.00 14.60 15.96
N ASN A 67 -9.42 15.42 15.00
CA ASN A 67 -8.58 16.33 14.24
C ASN A 67 -7.28 15.67 13.75
N ILE A 68 -7.41 14.59 12.97
CA ILE A 68 -6.26 13.80 12.52
C ILE A 68 -5.24 14.65 11.74
N ASP A 69 -3.96 14.51 12.08
CA ASP A 69 -2.89 15.27 11.42
C ASP A 69 -2.47 14.67 10.08
N ILE A 70 -2.54 13.33 9.96
CA ILE A 70 -2.05 12.60 8.79
C ILE A 70 -3.07 11.53 8.37
N LEU A 71 -3.43 11.56 7.09
CA LEU A 71 -4.13 10.48 6.39
C LEU A 71 -3.11 9.64 5.62
N SER A 72 -2.99 8.36 5.98
CA SER A 72 -2.19 7.37 5.26
C SER A 72 -3.03 6.74 4.15
N LEU A 73 -2.82 7.17 2.90
CA LEU A 73 -3.66 6.80 1.76
C LEU A 73 -3.17 5.48 1.13
N ALA A 74 -3.90 4.39 1.39
CA ALA A 74 -3.58 3.07 0.85
C ALA A 74 -3.79 2.98 -0.67
N HIS A 75 -3.02 2.09 -1.32
CA HIS A 75 -3.12 1.79 -2.74
C HIS A 75 -3.17 3.02 -3.64
N THR A 76 -2.32 4.02 -3.39
CA THR A 76 -2.25 5.22 -4.25
C THR A 76 -1.62 4.84 -5.59
N ARG A 77 -2.36 5.01 -6.69
CA ARG A 77 -1.98 4.59 -8.04
C ARG A 77 -1.60 5.76 -8.95
N CYS A 78 -2.19 6.93 -8.71
CA CYS A 78 -1.98 8.13 -9.53
C CYS A 78 -2.17 9.41 -8.72
N ALA A 79 -1.79 10.55 -9.30
CA ALA A 79 -2.01 11.86 -8.68
C ALA A 79 -3.48 12.14 -8.33
N GLU A 80 -4.41 11.64 -9.14
CA GLU A 80 -5.84 11.89 -8.95
C GLU A 80 -6.38 11.25 -7.65
N ASP A 81 -5.85 10.10 -7.24
CA ASP A 81 -6.19 9.48 -5.96
C ASP A 81 -5.92 10.45 -4.79
N VAL A 82 -4.77 11.15 -4.82
CA VAL A 82 -4.39 12.12 -3.79
C VAL A 82 -5.28 13.36 -3.84
N ARG A 83 -5.60 13.85 -5.04
CA ARG A 83 -6.50 15.01 -5.22
C ARG A 83 -7.91 14.73 -4.73
N GLN A 84 -8.44 13.54 -5.01
CA GLN A 84 -9.75 13.13 -4.52
C GLN A 84 -9.79 13.05 -2.99
N ALA A 85 -8.74 12.48 -2.37
CA ALA A 85 -8.63 12.46 -0.92
C ALA A 85 -8.52 13.88 -0.33
N ARG A 86 -7.76 14.77 -0.98
CA ARG A 86 -7.65 16.19 -0.58
C ARG A 86 -8.97 16.92 -0.66
N ASP A 87 -9.68 16.80 -1.78
CA ASP A 87 -10.98 17.42 -1.99
C ASP A 87 -11.98 16.94 -0.93
N PHE A 88 -12.01 15.63 -0.67
CA PHE A 88 -12.84 15.06 0.38
C PHE A 88 -12.51 15.64 1.77
N LEU A 89 -11.24 15.66 2.19
CA LEU A 89 -10.83 16.22 3.48
C LEU A 89 -11.14 17.72 3.59
N SER A 90 -10.98 18.48 2.49
CA SER A 90 -11.25 19.92 2.45
C SER A 90 -12.71 20.28 2.72
N LYS A 91 -13.64 19.36 2.40
CA LYS A 91 -15.08 19.50 2.66
C LYS A 91 -15.45 19.20 4.12
N LEU A 92 -14.54 18.62 4.89
CA LEU A 92 -14.75 18.21 6.28
C LEU A 92 -14.25 19.24 7.31
N GLY A 93 -14.15 20.51 6.91
CA GLY A 93 -13.81 21.62 7.81
C GLY A 93 -12.38 21.54 8.35
N ASP A 94 -12.25 21.18 9.62
CA ASP A 94 -10.99 21.20 10.38
C ASP A 94 -9.89 20.31 9.77
N LEU A 95 -10.28 19.29 9.00
CA LEU A 95 -9.33 18.39 8.34
C LEU A 95 -8.69 18.95 7.06
N LYS A 96 -8.96 20.22 6.70
CA LYS A 96 -8.34 20.86 5.53
C LYS A 96 -6.80 20.87 5.62
N GLN A 97 -6.24 20.91 6.83
CA GLN A 97 -4.79 20.92 7.07
C GLN A 97 -4.20 19.51 7.24
N THR A 98 -5.02 18.47 7.28
CA THR A 98 -4.54 17.08 7.40
C THR A 98 -3.62 16.75 6.23
N HIS A 99 -2.43 16.26 6.54
CA HIS A 99 -1.45 15.86 5.55
C HIS A 99 -1.82 14.51 4.93
N ILE A 100 -1.60 14.35 3.62
CA ILE A 100 -1.85 13.10 2.91
C ILE A 100 -0.53 12.44 2.60
N PHE A 101 -0.32 11.26 3.18
CA PHE A 101 0.84 10.42 2.93
C PHE A 101 0.43 9.29 1.98
N ALA A 102 0.89 9.35 0.72
CA ALA A 102 0.56 8.34 -0.28
C ALA A 102 1.37 7.06 -0.04
N LYS A 103 0.67 5.92 0.07
CA LYS A 103 1.30 4.60 0.19
C LYS A 103 1.53 4.03 -1.21
N ILE A 104 2.80 3.80 -1.54
CA ILE A 104 3.20 3.18 -2.81
C ILE A 104 3.31 1.67 -2.58
N GLU A 105 2.39 0.93 -3.18
CA GLU A 105 2.11 -0.48 -2.86
C GLU A 105 2.10 -1.41 -4.08
N ASN A 106 2.11 -0.86 -5.29
CA ASN A 106 2.06 -1.61 -6.54
C ASN A 106 2.89 -0.91 -7.64
N THR A 107 3.01 -1.58 -8.78
CA THR A 107 3.76 -1.15 -9.95
C THR A 107 3.16 0.10 -10.59
N GLU A 108 1.83 0.25 -10.53
CA GLU A 108 1.14 1.44 -11.06
C GLU A 108 1.55 2.70 -10.29
N GLY A 109 1.50 2.67 -8.96
CA GLY A 109 1.95 3.78 -8.12
C GLY A 109 3.45 4.08 -8.25
N LEU A 110 4.28 3.08 -8.57
CA LEU A 110 5.68 3.32 -8.92
C LEU A 110 5.86 4.01 -10.27
N THR A 111 5.05 3.64 -11.25
CA THR A 111 5.09 4.22 -12.61
C THR A 111 4.68 5.69 -12.57
N HIS A 112 3.67 6.01 -11.78
CA HIS A 112 3.17 7.36 -11.57
C HIS A 112 3.79 8.05 -10.33
N PHE A 113 4.94 7.58 -9.85
CA PHE A 113 5.50 8.05 -8.60
C PHE A 113 5.73 9.57 -8.56
N ASP A 114 6.23 10.15 -9.66
CA ASP A 114 6.57 11.57 -9.71
C ASP A 114 5.33 12.46 -9.62
N GLU A 115 4.24 12.10 -10.29
CA GLU A 115 2.98 12.85 -10.19
C GLU A 115 2.31 12.69 -8.83
N ILE A 116 2.38 11.51 -8.21
CA ILE A 116 1.90 11.28 -6.84
C ILE A 116 2.71 12.11 -5.86
N LEU A 117 4.04 12.12 -5.99
CA LEU A 117 4.93 12.89 -5.13
C LEU A 117 4.66 14.38 -5.25
N LEU A 118 4.27 14.90 -6.41
CA LEU A 118 3.91 16.31 -6.56
C LEU A 118 2.68 16.70 -5.73
N GLU A 119 1.67 15.84 -5.65
CA GLU A 119 0.41 16.12 -4.95
C GLU A 119 0.42 15.74 -3.46
N ALA A 120 1.13 14.67 -3.09
CA ALA A 120 1.15 14.15 -1.71
C ALA A 120 2.02 15.01 -0.79
N ASP A 121 1.72 15.04 0.51
CA ASP A 121 2.57 15.75 1.49
C ASP A 121 3.76 14.90 1.93
N GLY A 122 3.64 13.58 1.80
CA GLY A 122 4.69 12.61 2.09
C GLY A 122 4.43 11.28 1.40
N ILE A 123 5.44 10.41 1.42
CA ILE A 123 5.38 9.09 0.79
C ILE A 123 5.62 8.01 1.85
N ILE A 124 4.83 6.93 1.79
CA ILE A 124 5.07 5.71 2.55
C ILE A 124 5.42 4.59 1.57
N LEU A 125 6.62 4.05 1.69
CA LEU A 125 7.12 2.93 0.89
C LEU A 125 6.76 1.61 1.59
N SER A 126 5.67 0.99 1.14
CA SER A 126 5.14 -0.26 1.68
C SER A 126 5.87 -1.48 1.10
N ARG A 127 7.09 -1.76 1.59
CA ARG A 127 7.96 -2.84 1.07
C ARG A 127 7.32 -4.22 1.08
N GLY A 128 6.48 -4.52 2.08
CA GLY A 128 5.79 -5.80 2.18
C GLY A 128 4.82 -6.03 1.01
N THR A 129 3.92 -5.08 0.78
CA THR A 129 2.94 -5.16 -0.33
C THR A 129 3.63 -5.04 -1.67
N LEU A 130 4.56 -4.09 -1.80
CA LEU A 130 5.28 -3.86 -3.06
C LEU A 130 6.13 -5.07 -3.46
N GLY A 131 6.66 -5.80 -2.48
CA GLY A 131 7.39 -7.03 -2.71
C GLY A 131 6.53 -8.16 -3.28
N ILE A 132 5.19 -8.10 -3.20
CA ILE A 132 4.27 -9.05 -3.83
C ILE A 132 4.08 -8.75 -5.32
N ASP A 133 4.08 -7.46 -5.68
CA ASP A 133 3.84 -7.02 -7.06
C ASP A 133 5.13 -6.96 -7.90
N LEU A 134 6.27 -6.74 -7.24
CA LEU A 134 7.59 -6.73 -7.85
C LEU A 134 8.45 -7.89 -7.38
N PRO A 135 9.42 -8.34 -8.20
CA PRO A 135 10.48 -9.23 -7.72
C PRO A 135 11.15 -8.63 -6.46
N PRO A 136 11.22 -9.37 -5.34
CA PRO A 136 11.74 -8.85 -4.07
C PRO A 136 13.13 -8.23 -4.17
N GLU A 137 13.98 -8.81 -5.02
CA GLU A 137 15.33 -8.32 -5.32
C GLU A 137 15.36 -6.96 -6.04
N LYS A 138 14.23 -6.46 -6.56
CA LYS A 138 14.14 -5.13 -7.18
C LYS A 138 13.60 -4.05 -6.25
N VAL A 139 12.96 -4.41 -5.13
CA VAL A 139 12.31 -3.46 -4.21
C VAL A 139 13.29 -2.40 -3.69
N PHE A 140 14.54 -2.78 -3.41
CA PHE A 140 15.55 -1.85 -2.88
C PHE A 140 15.93 -0.74 -3.88
N LEU A 141 15.88 -1.02 -5.19
CA LEU A 141 16.20 -0.04 -6.23
C LEU A 141 15.17 1.10 -6.19
N PHE A 142 13.90 0.73 -6.14
CA PHE A 142 12.80 1.70 -6.04
C PHE A 142 12.84 2.47 -4.73
N GLN A 143 13.10 1.78 -3.61
CA GLN A 143 13.21 2.45 -2.32
C GLN A 143 14.27 3.56 -2.34
N LYS A 144 15.47 3.29 -2.87
CA LYS A 144 16.55 4.29 -2.95
C LYS A 144 16.16 5.46 -3.87
N ALA A 145 15.59 5.16 -5.04
CA ALA A 145 15.17 6.19 -5.99
C ALA A 145 14.04 7.07 -5.42
N ALA A 146 13.04 6.48 -4.78
CA ALA A 146 11.92 7.19 -4.19
C ALA A 146 12.37 8.10 -3.04
N ILE A 147 13.21 7.59 -2.11
CA ILE A 147 13.76 8.40 -1.01
C ILE A 147 14.56 9.59 -1.56
N TYR A 148 15.40 9.35 -2.58
CA TYR A 148 16.15 10.43 -3.23
C TYR A 148 15.22 11.51 -3.79
N LYS A 149 14.19 11.12 -4.54
CA LYS A 149 13.21 12.05 -5.11
C LYS A 149 12.42 12.80 -4.05
N CYS A 150 11.99 12.13 -2.98
CA CYS A 150 11.34 12.76 -1.83
C CYS A 150 12.25 13.82 -1.17
N ASN A 151 13.52 13.49 -0.95
CA ASN A 151 14.50 14.44 -0.40
C ASN A 151 14.68 15.66 -1.31
N MET A 152 14.77 15.45 -2.64
CA MET A 152 14.87 16.55 -3.61
C MET A 152 13.63 17.44 -3.64
N ALA A 153 12.44 16.86 -3.42
CA ALA A 153 11.18 17.58 -3.34
C ALA A 153 10.93 18.21 -1.95
N GLY A 154 11.78 17.95 -0.95
CA GLY A 154 11.58 18.39 0.42
C GLY A 154 10.39 17.74 1.13
N LYS A 155 9.99 16.53 0.71
CA LYS A 155 8.83 15.80 1.24
C LYS A 155 9.27 14.59 2.06
N PRO A 156 8.65 14.29 3.23
CA PRO A 156 9.00 13.13 4.04
C PRO A 156 8.81 11.80 3.29
N ALA A 157 9.74 10.86 3.53
CA ALA A 157 9.62 9.47 3.08
C ALA A 157 9.68 8.53 4.30
N VAL A 158 8.72 7.61 4.37
CA VAL A 158 8.62 6.60 5.44
C VAL A 158 8.80 5.21 4.83
N VAL A 159 9.56 4.33 5.47
CA VAL A 159 9.78 2.96 5.03
C VAL A 159 9.20 1.99 6.06
N THR A 160 8.43 1.00 5.61
CA THR A 160 7.79 0.03 6.52
C THR A 160 8.59 -1.28 6.66
N ARG A 161 8.20 -2.10 7.64
CA ARG A 161 8.72 -3.45 7.88
C ARG A 161 10.22 -3.54 8.16
N VAL A 162 10.76 -2.60 8.96
CA VAL A 162 12.20 -2.50 9.23
C VAL A 162 12.66 -3.48 10.32
N VAL A 163 11.81 -3.77 11.31
CA VAL A 163 12.14 -4.58 12.49
C VAL A 163 11.12 -5.70 12.73
N ASP A 164 10.65 -6.33 11.66
CA ASP A 164 9.58 -7.34 11.71
C ASP A 164 9.85 -8.48 12.69
N SER A 165 11.11 -8.91 12.83
CA SER A 165 11.46 -10.00 13.75
C SER A 165 11.10 -9.70 15.21
N MET A 166 10.90 -8.43 15.55
CA MET A 166 10.60 -8.00 16.92
C MET A 166 9.14 -8.23 17.33
N THR A 167 8.28 -8.74 16.45
CA THR A 167 6.95 -9.24 16.83
C THR A 167 7.04 -10.42 17.77
N ASP A 168 8.00 -11.32 17.51
CA ASP A 168 8.17 -12.58 18.24
C ASP A 168 9.46 -12.60 19.08
N ASN A 169 10.32 -11.59 18.93
CA ASN A 169 11.63 -11.53 19.57
C ASN A 169 11.88 -10.18 20.26
N LEU A 170 12.58 -10.19 21.38
CA LEU A 170 12.93 -8.94 22.09
C LEU A 170 14.04 -8.12 21.41
N ARG A 171 14.74 -8.69 20.42
CA ARG A 171 15.85 -8.05 19.71
C ARG A 171 15.71 -8.20 18.20
N PRO A 172 16.09 -7.19 17.41
CA PRO A 172 16.07 -7.29 15.96
C PRO A 172 17.19 -8.22 15.45
N THR A 173 17.04 -8.68 14.22
CA THR A 173 18.13 -9.31 13.46
C THR A 173 19.21 -8.30 13.07
N ARG A 174 20.36 -8.77 12.56
CA ARG A 174 21.45 -7.90 12.05
C ARG A 174 21.26 -7.41 10.61
N ALA A 175 20.41 -8.08 9.83
CA ALA A 175 20.08 -7.71 8.45
C ALA A 175 19.35 -6.37 8.39
#